data_AF-A0A7J4LQN8-F1
#
_entry.id   AF-A0A7J4LQN8-F1
#
_cell.length_a   1.000
_cell.length_b   1.000
_cell.length_c   1.000
_cell.angle_alpha   90.00
_cell.angle_beta   90.00
_cell.angle_gamma   90.00
#
_symmetry.space_group_name_H-M   'P 1'
#
loop_
_entity.id
_entity.type
_entity.pdbx_description
1 polymer ?
#
loop_
_entity_poly.entity_id
_entity_poly.type
_entity_poly.pdbx_seq_one_letter_code
_entity_poly.pdbx_strand_id
1 'polypeptide(L)' 'MIVSDTGPLIVLFKADLLFMLKELYQEILVPEAVRNELIKKPEGGSIFKNNP' A
#
# COMPACT_ATOMS: atom_id res chain seq x y z
N MET A 1 0.75 6.04 -14.82
CA MET A 1 0.94 4.74 -14.16
C MET A 1 2.05 4.88 -13.14
N ILE A 2 1.72 4.80 -11.85
CA ILE A 2 2.72 4.78 -10.77
C ILE A 2 2.79 3.36 -10.21
N VAL A 3 4.00 2.82 -10.14
CA VAL A 3 4.30 1.54 -9.49
C VAL A 3 4.65 1.82 -8.05
N SER A 4 3.88 1.25 -7.12
CA SER A 4 4.09 1.47 -5.69
C SER A 4 5.11 0.48 -5.13
N ASP A 5 5.92 0.96 -4.19
CA ASP A 5 6.92 0.18 -3.45
C ASP A 5 6.45 -0.04 -2.00
N THR A 6 6.97 -1.07 -1.35
CA THR A 6 6.63 -1.51 0.01
C THR A 6 6.84 -0.40 1.05
N GLY A 7 7.95 0.34 0.94
CA GLY A 7 8.31 1.39 1.92
C GLY A 7 7.28 2.51 2.03
N PRO A 8 6.96 3.23 0.94
CA PRO A 8 5.94 4.28 0.94
C PRO A 8 4.55 3.80 1.40
N LEU A 9 4.13 2.59 1.03
CA LEU A 9 2.85 2.02 1.45
C LEU A 9 2.78 1.81 2.97
N ILE A 10 3.85 1.33 3.59
CA ILE A 10 3.94 1.17 5.05
C ILE A 10 3.91 2.53 5.75
N VAL A 11 4.65 3.53 5.24
CA VAL A 11 4.68 4.87 5.83
C VAL A 11 3.29 5.51 5.80
N LEU A 12 2.61 5.45 4.66
CA LEU A 12 1.26 6.00 4.52
C LEU A 12 0.24 5.24 5.39
N PHE A 13 0.36 3.91 5.51
CA PHE A 13 -0.49 3.15 6.41
C PHE A 13 -0.31 3.56 7.87
N LYS A 14 0.95 3.67 8.34
CA LYS A 14 1.25 4.06 9.72
C LYS A 14 0.81 5.48 10.06
N ALA A 15 0.77 6.35 9.06
CA ALA A 15 0.29 7.72 9.20
C ALA A 15 -1.24 7.84 9.06
N ASP A 16 -1.96 6.76 8.76
CA ASP A 16 -3.39 6.74 8.42
C ASP A 16 -3.75 7.60 7.19
N LEU A 17 -2.82 7.63 6.23
CA LEU A 17 -2.87 8.47 5.02
C LEU A 17 -2.99 7.67 3.71
N LEU A 18 -3.27 6.37 3.78
CA LEU A 18 -3.45 5.53 2.59
C LEU A 18 -4.57 6.05 1.67
N PHE A 19 -5.60 6.71 2.21
CA PHE A 19 -6.69 7.27 1.40
C PHE A 19 -6.18 8.30 0.37
N MET A 20 -5.11 9.03 0.67
CA MET A 20 -4.53 10.03 -0.23
C MET A 20 -4.08 9.40 -1.55
N LEU A 21 -3.70 8.13 -1.54
CA LEU A 21 -3.34 7.41 -2.75
C LEU A 21 -4.50 7.33 -3.75
N LYS A 22 -5.75 7.18 -3.25
CA LYS A 22 -6.96 7.19 -4.08
C LYS A 22 -7.33 8.59 -4.58
N GLU A 23 -7.00 9.62 -3.82
CA GLU A 23 -7.28 11.02 -4.18
C GLU A 23 -6.27 11.57 -5.21
N LEU A 24 -4.99 11.18 -5.08
CA LEU A 24 -3.90 11.68 -5.91
C LEU A 24 -3.74 10.90 -7.22
N TYR A 25 -4.12 9.62 -7.22
CA TYR A 25 -3.90 8.73 -8.35
C TYR A 25 -5.18 8.02 -8.74
N GLN A 26 -5.53 8.07 -10.03
CA GLN A 26 -6.66 7.30 -10.57
C GLN A 26 -6.44 5.78 -10.47
N GLU A 27 -5.20 5.33 -10.64
CA GLU A 27 -4.82 3.92 -10.58
C GLU A 27 -3.42 3.78 -10.00
N ILE A 28 -3.27 2.81 -9.09
CA ILE A 28 -1.98 2.43 -8.50
C ILE A 28 -1.78 0.95 -8.71
N LEU A 29 -0.65 0.61 -9.33
CA LEU A 29 -0.24 -0.78 -9.47
C LEU A 29 0.61 -1.16 -8.27
N VAL A 30 0.18 -2.19 -7.57
CA VAL A 30 0.95 -2.85 -6.51
C VAL A 30 1.45 -4.18 -7.07
N PRO A 31 2.75 -4.29 -7.43
CA PRO A 31 3.32 -5.53 -7.94
C PRO A 31 3.14 -6.68 -6.96
N GLU A 32 3.03 -7.91 -7.48
CA GLU A 32 2.91 -9.11 -6.64
C GLU A 32 4.10 -9.25 -5.67
N ALA A 33 5.31 -8.87 -6.09
CA ALA A 33 6.50 -8.86 -5.23
C ALA A 33 6.34 -7.91 -4.02
N VAL A 34 5.78 -6.72 -4.24
CA VAL A 34 5.50 -5.72 -3.18
C VAL A 34 4.40 -6.23 -2.26
N ARG A 35 3.36 -6.86 -2.82
CA ARG A 35 2.32 -7.52 -2.02
C ARG A 35 2.90 -8.62 -1.12
N ASN A 36 3.75 -9.47 -1.68
CA ASN A 36 4.40 -10.56 -0.96
C ASN A 36 5.36 -10.06 0.13
N GLU A 37 6.03 -8.94 -0.10
CA GLU A 37 6.87 -8.31 0.93
C GLU A 37 6.03 -7.71 2.05
N LEU A 38 4.95 -6.99 1.72
CA LEU A 38 4.04 -6.38 2.69
C LEU A 38 3.43 -7.43 3.62
N ILE A 39 2.92 -8.55 3.10
CA ILE A 39 2.30 -9.61 3.92
C ILE A 39 3.27 -10.22 4.94
N LYS A 40 4.58 -10.17 4.67
CA LYS A 40 5.62 -10.63 5.61
C LYS A 40 5.91 -9.61 6.72
N LYS A 41 5.40 -8.39 6.61
CA LYS A 41 5.49 -7.36 7.65
C LYS A 41 4.24 -7.41 8.55
N PRO A 42 4.38 -7.16 9.86
CA PRO A 42 3.24 -7.13 10.79
C PRO A 42 2.07 -6.26 10.31
N GLU A 43 2.38 -5.18 9.61
CA GLU A 43 1.43 -4.17 9.16
C GLU A 43 0.72 -4.54 7.85
N GLY A 44 1.34 -5.33 6.97
CA GLY A 44 0.83 -5.53 5.61
C GLY A 44 -0.41 -6.40 5.51
N GLY A 45 -0.66 -7.27 6.48
CA GLY A 45 -1.93 -8.01 6.57
C GLY A 45 -3.15 -7.10 6.76
N SER A 46 -2.97 -5.94 7.41
CA SER A 46 -4.03 -4.97 7.68
C SER A 46 -4.23 -3.98 6.54
N ILE A 47 -3.16 -3.64 5.81
CA ILE A 47 -3.20 -2.72 4.66
C ILE A 47 -4.25 -3.16 3.64
N PHE A 48 -4.23 -4.44 3.24
CA PHE A 48 -5.13 -4.97 2.20
C PHE A 48 -6.49 -5.44 2.73
N LYS A 49 -6.66 -5.64 4.05
CA LYS A 49 -7.98 -5.95 4.64
C LYS A 49 -8.88 -4.72 4.73
N ASN A 50 -8.29 -3.57 5.04
CA ASN A 50 -9.03 -2.34 5.28
C ASN A 50 -9.10 -1.45 4.03
N ASN A 51 -8.32 -1.77 2.99
CA ASN A 51 -8.29 -1.05 1.71
C ASN A 51 -8.37 -2.06 0.55
N PRO A 52 -9.55 -2.66 0.30
CA PRO A 52 -9.76 -3.51 -0.87
C PRO A 52 -9.70 -2.70 -2.18
#